data_AF-A0A533YG19-F1
#
_entry.id   AF-A0A533YG19-F1
#
_cell.length_a   1.000
_cell.length_b   1.000
_cell.length_c   1.000
_cell.angle_alpha   90.00
_cell.angle_beta   90.00
_cell.angle_gamma   90.00
#
_symmetry.space_group_name_H-M   'P 1'
#
loop_
_entity.id
_entity.type
_entity.pdbx_description
1 polymer ?
#
loop_
_entity_poly.entity_id
_entity_poly.type
_entity_poly.pdbx_seq_one_letter_code
_entity_poly.pdbx_strand_id
1 'polypeptide(L)'
;MELRQSPRLRVRFRTSFSAPEMAAGEGLIKDISLGGCRVETSIRVHLGTEMELRIAVPQGLTPVAVDRAVVRWEQGREFGVAFLFLRPSEQEHLQNLLSESGSSPKQEKSA
;
A
#
# COMPACT_ATOMS: atom_id res chain seq x y z
N MET A 1 3.19 18.96 -12.69
CA MET A 1 3.77 17.61 -12.63
C MET A 1 4.54 17.50 -11.32
N GLU A 2 3.95 16.90 -10.30
CA GLU A 2 4.67 16.68 -9.03
C GLU A 2 5.57 15.46 -9.22
N LEU A 3 6.89 15.69 -9.18
CA LEU A 3 7.88 14.64 -9.27
C LEU A 3 7.78 13.74 -8.03
N ARG A 4 7.81 12.43 -8.26
CA ARG A 4 7.61 11.39 -7.24
C ARG A 4 8.64 11.55 -6.12
N GLN A 5 8.19 11.88 -4.91
CA GLN A 5 9.03 12.21 -3.74
C GLN A 5 9.63 10.99 -3.02
N SER A 6 9.27 9.75 -3.36
CA SER A 6 9.76 8.57 -2.62
C SER A 6 10.00 7.33 -3.51
N PRO A 7 11.11 6.58 -3.30
CA PRO A 7 11.34 5.31 -3.96
C PRO A 7 10.24 4.30 -3.58
N ARG A 8 9.73 3.55 -4.56
CA ARG A 8 8.70 2.54 -4.35
C ARG A 8 9.30 1.15 -4.41
N LEU A 9 9.04 0.36 -3.37
CA LEU A 9 9.45 -1.04 -3.32
C LEU A 9 8.36 -1.91 -3.96
N ARG A 10 8.75 -2.79 -4.89
CA ARG A 10 7.85 -3.78 -5.47
C ARG A 10 7.60 -4.89 -4.45
N VAL A 11 6.34 -5.14 -4.13
CA VAL A 11 5.91 -6.12 -3.13
C VAL A 11 4.69 -6.88 -3.63
N ARG A 12 4.29 -7.92 -2.89
CA ARG A 12 3.01 -8.63 -3.07
C ARG A 12 2.38 -8.85 -1.70
N PHE A 13 1.91 -7.78 -1.09
CA PHE A 13 1.27 -7.82 0.23
C PHE A 13 -0.24 -7.85 0.10
N ARG A 14 -0.91 -8.67 0.91
CA ARG A 14 -2.38 -8.61 0.99
C ARG A 14 -2.77 -7.33 1.71
N THR A 15 -3.90 -6.77 1.35
CA THR A 15 -4.47 -5.62 2.06
C THR A 15 -5.99 -5.75 2.13
N SER A 16 -6.57 -5.25 3.21
CA SER A 16 -7.98 -4.92 3.27
C SER A 16 -8.15 -3.41 3.40
N PHE A 17 -9.25 -2.90 2.88
CA PHE A 17 -9.59 -1.49 2.92
C PHE A 17 -11.09 -1.30 3.13
N SER A 18 -11.46 -0.17 3.71
CA SER A 18 -12.86 0.20 3.93
C SER A 18 -13.01 1.71 3.85
N ALA A 19 -14.12 2.15 3.29
CA ALA A 19 -14.52 3.54 3.28
C ALA A 19 -16.03 3.65 3.54
N PRO A 20 -16.53 4.76 4.13
CA PRO A 20 -17.95 4.91 4.46
C PRO A 20 -18.90 4.77 3.27
N GLU A 21 -18.45 5.15 2.07
CA GLU A 21 -19.25 5.20 0.85
C GLU A 21 -19.23 3.89 0.05
N MET A 22 -18.53 2.85 0.53
CA MET A 22 -18.41 1.57 -0.18
C MET A 22 -18.34 0.35 0.75
N ALA A 23 -18.61 -0.82 0.19
CA ALA A 23 -18.35 -2.07 0.90
C ALA A 23 -16.83 -2.23 1.16
N ALA A 24 -16.49 -2.82 2.30
CA ALA A 24 -15.11 -3.21 2.57
C ALA A 24 -14.60 -4.17 1.48
N GLY A 25 -13.32 -4.05 1.15
CA GLY A 25 -12.69 -4.79 0.08
C GLY A 25 -11.33 -5.36 0.47
N GLU A 26 -10.86 -6.30 -0.33
CA GLU A 26 -9.50 -6.83 -0.25
C GLU A 26 -8.75 -6.58 -1.57
N GLY A 27 -7.42 -6.59 -1.49
CA GLY A 27 -6.57 -6.41 -2.66
C GLY A 27 -5.14 -6.88 -2.43
N LEU A 28 -4.32 -6.69 -3.46
CA LEU A 28 -2.89 -6.96 -3.45
C LEU A 28 -2.10 -5.68 -3.71
N ILE A 29 -1.22 -5.33 -2.78
CA ILE A 29 -0.27 -4.25 -2.98
C ILE A 29 0.83 -4.70 -3.93
N LYS A 30 1.01 -3.96 -5.02
CA LYS A 30 1.99 -4.22 -6.09
C LYS A 30 3.30 -3.44 -5.86
N ASP A 31 3.17 -2.25 -5.30
CA ASP A 31 4.28 -1.46 -4.82
C ASP A 31 3.84 -0.51 -3.71
N ILE A 32 4.80 -0.13 -2.86
CA ILE A 32 4.59 0.67 -1.66
C ILE A 32 5.77 1.61 -1.41
N SER A 33 5.49 2.77 -0.84
CA SER A 33 6.46 3.69 -0.25
C SER A 33 5.90 4.24 1.06
N LEU A 34 6.68 5.09 1.75
CA LEU A 34 6.24 5.79 2.96
C LEU A 34 5.00 6.67 2.73
N GLY A 35 4.77 7.13 1.50
CA GLY A 35 3.69 8.07 1.17
C GLY A 35 2.47 7.44 0.51
N GLY A 36 2.47 6.14 0.23
CA GLY A 36 1.36 5.51 -0.46
C GLY A 36 1.67 4.14 -1.05
N CYS A 37 0.66 3.53 -1.65
CA CYS A 37 0.81 2.24 -2.31
C CYS A 37 -0.08 2.13 -3.55
N ARG A 38 0.18 1.10 -4.35
CA ARG A 38 -0.67 0.69 -5.48
C ARG A 38 -1.32 -0.65 -5.16
N VAL A 39 -2.63 -0.69 -5.28
CA VAL A 39 -3.47 -1.85 -4.93
C VAL A 39 -4.15 -2.38 -6.19
N GLU A 40 -4.10 -3.69 -6.39
CA GLU A 40 -4.88 -4.43 -7.37
C GLU A 40 -6.08 -5.10 -6.66
N THR A 41 -7.30 -4.91 -7.16
CA THR A 41 -8.53 -5.47 -6.58
C THR A 41 -9.60 -5.70 -7.64
N SER A 42 -10.60 -6.54 -7.33
CA SER A 42 -11.83 -6.68 -8.12
C SER A 42 -12.92 -5.67 -7.74
N ILE A 43 -12.77 -4.95 -6.63
CA ILE A 43 -13.72 -3.95 -6.17
C ILE A 43 -13.51 -2.64 -6.94
N ARG A 44 -14.58 -1.99 -7.39
CA ARG A 44 -14.46 -0.65 -8.00
C ARG A 44 -14.23 0.40 -6.91
N VAL A 45 -13.26 1.27 -7.15
CA VAL A 45 -12.83 2.31 -6.22
C VAL A 45 -12.65 3.59 -7.03
N HIS A 46 -13.25 4.70 -6.59
CA HIS A 46 -13.24 5.95 -7.35
C HIS A 46 -12.14 6.92 -6.89
N LEU A 47 -11.71 7.77 -7.82
CA LEU A 47 -10.80 8.87 -7.52
C LEU A 47 -11.34 9.76 -6.40
N GLY A 48 -10.49 10.12 -5.43
CA GLY A 48 -10.86 10.98 -4.32
C GLY A 48 -11.50 10.27 -3.13
N THR A 49 -11.84 8.97 -3.24
CA THR A 49 -12.34 8.20 -2.09
C THR A 49 -11.30 8.16 -0.98
N GLU A 50 -11.69 8.59 0.22
CA GLU A 50 -10.89 8.41 1.44
C GLU A 50 -11.22 7.07 2.10
N MET A 51 -10.18 6.35 2.54
CA MET A 51 -10.30 5.01 3.10
C MET A 51 -9.26 4.73 4.18
N GLU A 52 -9.57 3.74 5.01
CA GLU A 52 -8.61 3.04 5.87
C GLU A 52 -7.99 1.87 5.11
N LEU A 53 -6.72 1.57 5.36
CA LEU A 53 -6.06 0.36 4.87
C LEU A 53 -5.41 -0.42 6.01
N ARG A 54 -5.49 -1.75 5.94
CA ARG A 54 -4.70 -2.69 6.71
C ARG A 54 -3.79 -3.43 5.75
N ILE A 55 -2.47 -3.32 5.94
CA ILE A 55 -1.48 -3.94 5.07
C ILE A 55 -0.94 -5.18 5.79
N ALA A 56 -1.25 -6.36 5.26
CA ALA A 56 -0.72 -7.60 5.78
C ALA A 56 0.72 -7.79 5.30
N VAL A 57 1.63 -7.86 6.25
CA VAL A 57 3.08 -7.99 6.04
C VAL A 57 3.52 -9.45 6.19
N PRO A 58 4.73 -9.83 5.75
CA PRO A 58 5.24 -11.21 5.85
C PRO A 58 5.17 -11.80 7.28
N GLN A 59 5.14 -13.13 7.35
CA GLN A 59 4.82 -13.88 8.58
C GLN A 59 5.72 -13.49 9.76
N GLY A 60 5.08 -13.09 10.86
CA GLY A 60 5.74 -12.70 12.12
C GLY A 60 5.63 -11.21 12.46
N LEU A 61 5.31 -10.36 11.48
CA LEU A 61 5.13 -8.92 11.67
C LEU A 61 3.66 -8.54 11.83
N THR A 62 3.38 -7.50 12.62
CA THR A 62 2.03 -6.97 12.78
C THR A 62 1.58 -6.21 11.52
N PRO A 63 0.30 -6.28 11.11
CA PRO A 63 -0.18 -5.50 9.98
C PRO A 63 0.04 -4.00 10.18
N VAL A 64 0.46 -3.29 9.12
CA VAL A 64 0.56 -1.83 9.16
C VAL A 64 -0.83 -1.23 8.98
N ALA A 65 -1.25 -0.37 9.89
CA ALA A 65 -2.50 0.36 9.81
C ALA A 65 -2.31 1.74 9.20
N VAL A 66 -3.08 2.05 8.15
CA VAL A 66 -3.19 3.38 7.56
C VAL A 66 -4.58 3.91 7.85
N ASP A 67 -4.64 4.87 8.76
CA ASP A 67 -5.91 5.41 9.29
C ASP A 67 -6.61 6.29 8.26
N ARG A 68 -5.87 7.01 7.40
CA ARG A 68 -6.46 7.71 6.25
C ARG A 68 -5.55 7.67 5.04
N ALA A 69 -6.13 7.29 3.91
CA ALA A 69 -5.53 7.40 2.59
C ALA A 69 -6.57 7.89 1.59
N VAL A 70 -6.12 8.51 0.51
CA VAL A 70 -6.99 8.99 -0.57
C VAL A 70 -6.57 8.40 -1.90
N VAL A 71 -7.55 7.97 -2.69
CA VAL A 71 -7.33 7.49 -4.05
C VAL A 71 -6.88 8.65 -4.92
N ARG A 72 -5.69 8.53 -5.52
CA ARG A 72 -5.08 9.55 -6.39
C ARG A 72 -5.20 9.21 -7.87
N TRP A 73 -5.45 7.95 -8.20
CA TRP A 73 -5.75 7.49 -9.56
C TRP A 73 -6.38 6.10 -9.51
N GLU A 74 -7.16 5.78 -10.54
CA GLU A 74 -7.69 4.45 -10.82
C GLU A 74 -7.41 4.08 -12.28
N GLN A 75 -7.08 2.81 -12.54
CA GLN A 75 -6.86 2.27 -13.87
C GLN A 75 -7.20 0.77 -13.91
N GLY A 76 -8.31 0.43 -14.56
CA GLY A 76 -8.74 -0.96 -14.70
C GLY A 76 -9.06 -1.59 -13.34
N ARG A 77 -8.21 -2.51 -12.89
CA ARG A 77 -8.31 -3.20 -11.58
C ARG A 77 -7.31 -2.67 -10.56
N GLU A 78 -6.53 -1.65 -10.91
CA GLU A 78 -5.56 -1.05 -10.02
C GLU A 78 -5.99 0.34 -9.61
N PHE A 79 -5.68 0.72 -8.37
CA PHE A 79 -5.76 2.09 -7.91
C PHE A 79 -4.53 2.43 -7.08
N GLY A 80 -4.19 3.71 -7.05
CA GLY A 80 -3.11 4.23 -6.22
C GLY A 80 -3.66 5.12 -5.13
N VAL A 81 -3.16 4.94 -3.92
CA VAL A 81 -3.49 5.79 -2.78
C VAL A 81 -2.29 6.61 -2.34
N ALA A 82 -2.57 7.81 -1.84
CA ALA A 82 -1.63 8.57 -1.02
C ALA A 82 -2.06 8.44 0.43
N PHE A 83 -1.11 8.18 1.32
CA PHE A 83 -1.36 8.15 2.75
C PHE A 83 -1.49 9.57 3.27
N LEU A 84 -2.63 9.87 3.89
CA LEU A 84 -2.92 11.17 4.49
C LEU A 84 -2.57 11.18 5.98
N PHE A 85 -2.79 10.05 6.67
CA PHE A 85 -2.49 9.92 8.08
C PHE A 85 -2.12 8.47 8.44
N LEU A 86 -0.95 8.33 9.05
CA LEU A 86 -0.51 7.17 9.80
C LEU A 86 -0.14 7.64 11.21
N ARG A 87 -0.38 6.78 12.21
CA ARG A 87 0.18 7.03 13.54
C ARG A 87 1.71 6.94 13.49
N PRO A 88 2.45 7.68 14.34
CA PRO A 88 3.91 7.65 14.35
C PRO A 88 4.50 6.23 14.45
N SER A 89 3.91 5.36 15.28
CA SER A 89 4.35 3.97 15.42
C SER A 89 4.15 3.14 14.14
N GLU A 90 3.06 3.39 13.40
CA GLU A 90 2.79 2.71 12.12
C GLU A 90 3.72 3.22 11.03
N GLN A 91 4.07 4.51 11.06
CA GLN A 91 5.04 5.10 10.14
C GLN A 91 6.44 4.53 10.35
N GLU A 92 6.89 4.40 11.61
CA GLU A 92 8.16 3.76 11.95
C GLU A 92 8.16 2.28 11.53
N HIS A 93 7.07 1.56 11.81
CA HIS A 93 6.92 0.18 11.37
C HIS A 93 7.01 0.05 9.84
N LEU A 94 6.27 0.89 9.10
CA LEU A 94 6.35 0.91 7.64
C LEU A 94 7.78 1.22 7.16
N GLN A 95 8.47 2.15 7.80
CA GLN A 95 9.86 2.47 7.46
C GLN A 95 10.80 1.27 7.65
N ASN A 96 10.67 0.55 8.76
CA ASN A 96 11.45 -0.67 9.03
C ASN A 96 11.13 -1.79 8.03
N LEU A 97 9.85 -1.99 7.71
CA LEU A 97 9.44 -2.96 6.71
C LEU A 97 10.07 -2.68 5.33
N LEU A 98 10.10 -1.41 4.92
CA LEU A 98 10.65 -1.00 3.62
C LEU A 98 12.19 -1.10 3.59
N SER A 99 12.88 -0.89 4.71
CA SER A 99 14.34 -1.03 4.78
C SER A 99 14.77 -2.50 4.75
N GLU A 100 14.07 -3.39 5.47
CA GLU A 100 14.31 -4.84 5.45
C GLU A 100 14.03 -5.44 4.07
N SER A 101 12.90 -5.07 3.48
CA SER A 101 12.47 -5.61 2.19
C SER A 101 13.27 -5.03 1.01
N GLY A 102 13.87 -3.84 1.17
CA GLY A 102 14.82 -3.24 0.23
C GLY A 102 16.22 -3.88 0.26
N SER A 103 16.50 -4.73 1.25
CA SER A 103 17.79 -5.40 1.44
C SER A 103 17.83 -6.84 0.88
N SER A 104 16.79 -7.27 0.16
CA SER A 104 16.79 -8.60 -0.49
C SER A 104 17.64 -8.61 -1.77
N PRO A 105 18.64 -9.50 -1.89
CA PRO A 105 19.52 -9.61 -3.06
C PRO A 105 18.75 -10.15 -4.28
N LYS A 106 19.23 -9.75 -5.46
CA LYS A 106 18.90 -10.26 -6.81
C LYS A 106 18.18 -11.62 -6.78
N GLN A 107 16.95 -11.68 -7.30
CA GLN A 107 16.44 -12.94 -7.84
C GLN A 107 17.29 -13.28 -9.06
N GLU A 108 18.30 -14.12 -8.82
CA GLU A 108 19.12 -14.79 -9.81
C GLU A 108 18.27 -15.78 -10.60
N LYS A 109 18.60 -15.88 -11.89
CA LYS A 109 17.99 -16.73 -12.91
C LYS A 109 17.88 -18.20 -12.48
N SER A 110 16.80 -18.86 -12.89
CA SER A 110 16.73 -20.29 -13.27
C SER A 110 15.32 -20.50 -13.86
N ALA A 111 15.09 -21.07 -15.04
CA ALA A 111 15.93 -21.81 -15.98
C ALA A 111 15.54 -21.47 -17.43
#